data_AF-A0A6N2CR43-F1
#
_entry.id   AF-A0A6N2CR43-F1
#
_cell.length_a   1.000
_cell.length_b   1.000
_cell.length_c   1.000
_cell.angle_alpha   90.00
_cell.angle_beta   90.00
_cell.angle_gamma   90.00
#
_symmetry.space_group_name_H-M   'P 1'
#
loop_
_entity.id
_entity.type
_entity.pdbx_description
1 polymer ?
#
loop_
_entity_poly.entity_id
_entity_poly.type
_entity_poly.pdbx_seq_one_letter_code
_entity_poly.pdbx_strand_id
1 'polypeptide(L)'
;MFKAILFKELTTAIAEQSPDGSFPSGQNGPYFDEETPVRNTAHWLFTLAACYEREADARIKAAAENAIDYLLSEKARPMNAAFWIRKNPEKDFCNGVIGQAWVMESLIKAAEVFSREDCYKAAEQVFLLHHFDEQLFIWKRLNVDGSWNSPDPTFNHQLWMGAIAAQLSHTAEAREKSKSFFNQIGTKVRLYGDGIIQHVSPVTRLSISIKNPKKVVEGILGQAYYHLSKRKLRLKSSGYHAFNLYAFSLYYHQFSDHPFWESRKFRKMLKVTESNRFLKEQIGNKYSYPYNPMGLEMAYVTETFEPNKKEKIEYWLNKQWEFTGEKGKSIMTRDSADENTARARIYEASRLKGDYQLEEN
;
A
#
# COMPACT_ATOMS: atom_id res chain seq x y z
N MET A 1 16.21 -5.03 -19.22
CA MET A 1 16.21 -3.95 -18.22
C MET A 1 14.80 -3.69 -17.71
N PHE A 2 14.61 -3.66 -16.39
CA PHE A 2 13.31 -3.42 -15.74
C PHE A 2 12.68 -2.09 -16.13
N LYS A 3 13.48 -1.03 -16.33
CA LYS A 3 13.00 0.27 -16.85
C LYS A 3 12.19 0.09 -18.14
N ALA A 4 12.67 -0.70 -19.10
CA ALA A 4 11.98 -0.91 -20.36
C ALA A 4 10.62 -1.60 -20.18
N ILE A 5 10.51 -2.54 -19.23
CA ILE A 5 9.25 -3.19 -18.86
C ILE A 5 8.27 -2.15 -18.29
N LEU A 6 8.72 -1.29 -17.39
CA LEU A 6 7.89 -0.24 -16.80
C LEU A 6 7.29 0.69 -17.88
N PHE A 7 8.10 1.16 -18.84
CA PHE A 7 7.63 2.01 -19.93
C PHE A 7 6.69 1.27 -20.90
N LYS A 8 6.90 -0.03 -21.10
CA LYS A 8 5.99 -0.87 -21.89
C LYS A 8 4.63 -1.00 -21.21
N GLU A 9 4.58 -1.32 -19.93
CA GLU A 9 3.34 -1.38 -19.14
C GLU A 9 2.58 -0.05 -19.20
N LEU A 10 3.32 1.06 -19.04
CA LEU A 10 2.77 2.41 -19.09
C LEU A 10 2.15 2.72 -20.45
N THR A 11 2.82 2.34 -21.54
CA THR A 11 2.30 2.54 -22.91
C THR A 11 0.98 1.80 -23.10
N THR A 12 0.88 0.55 -22.64
CA THR A 12 -0.37 -0.21 -22.69
C THR A 12 -1.45 0.44 -21.83
N ALA A 13 -1.12 0.87 -20.61
CA ALA A 13 -2.07 1.51 -19.71
C ALA A 13 -2.62 2.83 -20.29
N ILE A 14 -1.77 3.66 -20.88
CA ILE A 14 -2.20 4.93 -21.52
C ILE A 14 -3.22 4.65 -22.63
N ALA A 15 -3.05 3.58 -23.41
CA ALA A 15 -4.00 3.19 -24.45
C ALA A 15 -5.36 2.71 -23.89
N GLU A 16 -5.40 2.30 -22.62
CA GLU A 16 -6.59 1.85 -21.91
C GLU A 16 -7.24 2.96 -21.07
N GLN A 17 -6.66 4.17 -21.03
CA GLN A 17 -7.24 5.30 -20.30
C GLN A 17 -8.57 5.72 -20.93
N SER A 18 -9.59 5.86 -20.09
CA SER A 18 -10.92 6.27 -20.52
C SER A 18 -10.95 7.76 -20.89
N PRO A 19 -11.91 8.22 -21.71
CA PRO A 19 -12.04 9.63 -22.09
C PRO A 19 -12.24 10.59 -20.91
N ASP A 20 -12.73 10.10 -19.77
CA ASP A 20 -12.88 10.90 -18.55
C ASP A 20 -11.63 10.92 -17.67
N GLY A 21 -10.52 10.34 -18.14
CA GLY A 21 -9.22 10.29 -17.47
C GLY A 21 -9.02 9.09 -16.54
N SER A 22 -10.07 8.31 -16.27
CA SER A 22 -9.97 7.13 -15.41
C SER A 22 -9.27 5.95 -16.08
N PHE A 23 -8.62 5.11 -15.27
CA PHE A 23 -8.08 3.81 -15.69
C PHE A 23 -9.03 2.66 -15.30
N PRO A 24 -8.98 1.48 -15.96
CA PRO A 24 -9.86 0.36 -15.67
C PRO A 24 -9.94 0.00 -14.17
N SER A 25 -11.17 -0.15 -13.66
CA SER A 25 -11.41 -0.58 -12.28
C SER A 25 -11.07 -2.07 -12.07
N GLY A 26 -10.97 -2.48 -10.81
CA GLY A 26 -10.78 -3.88 -10.41
C GLY A 26 -11.80 -4.34 -9.37
N GLN A 27 -11.43 -5.39 -8.62
CA GLN A 27 -12.26 -6.07 -7.63
C GLN A 27 -11.53 -6.42 -6.32
N ASN A 28 -10.54 -5.60 -5.92
CA ASN A 28 -9.74 -5.79 -4.71
C ASN A 28 -9.14 -7.20 -4.59
N GLY A 29 -8.64 -7.77 -5.69
CA GLY A 29 -7.96 -9.06 -5.72
C GLY A 29 -8.78 -10.23 -5.15
N PRO A 30 -8.26 -11.06 -4.23
CA PRO A 30 -8.88 -12.31 -3.79
C PRO A 30 -10.10 -12.12 -2.88
N TYR A 31 -10.55 -10.86 -2.71
CA TYR A 31 -11.75 -10.50 -1.97
C TYR A 31 -12.97 -10.29 -2.86
N PHE A 32 -12.79 -10.16 -4.18
CA PHE A 32 -13.86 -9.99 -5.18
C PHE A 32 -14.85 -8.87 -4.82
N ASP A 33 -14.31 -7.76 -4.33
CA ASP A 33 -15.07 -6.60 -3.89
C ASP A 33 -14.99 -5.54 -4.97
N GLU A 34 -16.09 -5.31 -5.70
CA GLU A 34 -16.09 -4.40 -6.85
C GLU A 34 -15.66 -2.98 -6.45
N GLU A 35 -14.65 -2.46 -7.16
CA GLU A 35 -14.11 -1.13 -6.93
C GLU A 35 -14.53 -0.16 -8.05
N THR A 36 -14.52 1.13 -7.74
CA THR A 36 -14.56 2.18 -8.76
C THR A 36 -13.17 2.30 -9.42
N PRO A 37 -13.03 3.09 -10.50
CA PRO A 37 -11.73 3.35 -11.13
C PRO A 37 -10.70 4.09 -10.26
N VAL A 38 -11.09 4.63 -9.10
CA VAL A 38 -10.26 5.56 -8.30
C VAL A 38 -8.91 4.95 -7.91
N ARG A 39 -8.89 3.73 -7.36
CA ARG A 39 -7.67 3.09 -6.87
C ARG A 39 -6.65 2.89 -7.98
N ASN A 40 -7.09 2.31 -9.09
CA ASN A 40 -6.19 2.01 -10.20
C ASN A 40 -5.74 3.29 -10.90
N THR A 41 -6.60 4.30 -10.98
CA THR A 41 -6.22 5.62 -11.50
C THR A 41 -5.14 6.27 -10.63
N ALA A 42 -5.24 6.18 -9.30
CA ALA A 42 -4.20 6.67 -8.40
C ALA A 42 -2.86 5.93 -8.57
N HIS A 43 -2.88 4.60 -8.64
CA HIS A 43 -1.65 3.83 -8.86
C HIS A 43 -1.00 4.17 -10.22
N TRP A 44 -1.80 4.28 -11.28
CA TRP A 44 -1.30 4.68 -12.60
C TRP A 44 -0.78 6.12 -12.60
N LEU A 45 -1.46 7.06 -11.93
CA LEU A 45 -0.97 8.43 -11.76
C LEU A 45 0.41 8.47 -11.13
N PHE A 46 0.63 7.68 -10.06
CA PHE A 46 1.95 7.60 -9.44
C PHE A 46 2.99 7.09 -10.44
N THR A 47 2.67 6.04 -11.20
CA THR A 47 3.57 5.47 -12.22
C THR A 47 3.89 6.48 -13.32
N LEU A 48 2.88 7.20 -13.83
CA LEU A 48 3.02 8.24 -14.84
C LEU A 48 3.93 9.37 -14.34
N ALA A 49 3.71 9.86 -13.12
CA ALA A 49 4.55 10.89 -12.51
C ALA A 49 6.00 10.42 -12.33
N ALA A 50 6.21 9.20 -11.82
CA ALA A 50 7.55 8.63 -11.63
C ALA A 50 8.28 8.40 -12.96
N CYS A 51 7.57 8.00 -14.03
CA CYS A 51 8.19 7.82 -15.34
C CYS A 51 8.49 9.16 -16.03
N TYR A 52 7.58 10.14 -15.93
CA TYR A 52 7.80 11.48 -16.48
C TYR A 52 9.00 12.18 -15.83
N GLU A 53 9.18 12.04 -14.52
CA GLU A 53 10.34 12.58 -13.79
C GLU A 53 11.67 12.01 -14.31
N ARG A 54 11.67 10.75 -14.77
CA ARG A 54 12.86 10.09 -15.34
C ARG A 54 13.08 10.46 -16.79
N GLU A 55 12.00 10.61 -17.54
CA GLU A 55 12.01 10.84 -18.97
C GLU A 55 10.76 11.61 -19.39
N ALA A 56 10.93 12.90 -19.65
CA ALA A 56 9.83 13.78 -20.02
C ALA A 56 9.24 13.35 -21.38
N ASP A 57 7.99 12.91 -21.36
CA ASP A 57 7.21 12.52 -22.54
C ASP A 57 5.84 13.20 -22.50
N ALA A 58 5.47 13.86 -23.58
CA ALA A 58 4.22 14.62 -23.67
C ALA A 58 2.97 13.75 -23.52
N ARG A 59 3.02 12.48 -23.97
CA ARG A 59 1.92 11.52 -23.84
C ARG A 59 1.75 11.07 -22.39
N ILE A 60 2.87 10.84 -21.68
CA ILE A 60 2.86 10.53 -20.25
C ILE A 60 2.26 11.71 -19.47
N LYS A 61 2.70 12.94 -19.77
CA LYS A 61 2.15 14.13 -19.13
C LYS A 61 0.65 14.27 -19.39
N ALA A 62 0.21 14.17 -20.64
CA ALA A 62 -1.20 14.28 -20.99
C ALA A 62 -2.06 13.24 -20.26
N ALA A 63 -1.62 11.99 -20.21
CA ALA A 63 -2.33 10.95 -19.47
C ALA A 63 -2.36 11.21 -17.96
N ALA A 64 -1.28 11.77 -17.39
CA ALA A 64 -1.22 12.14 -15.98
C ALA A 64 -2.19 13.29 -15.65
N GLU A 65 -2.23 14.34 -16.46
CA GLU A 65 -3.18 15.46 -16.28
C GLU A 65 -4.63 14.97 -16.33
N ASN A 66 -4.96 14.09 -17.29
CA ASN A 66 -6.29 13.47 -17.36
C ASN A 66 -6.62 12.65 -16.08
N ALA A 67 -5.65 11.88 -15.58
CA ALA A 67 -5.83 11.09 -14.36
C ALA A 67 -6.03 11.97 -13.11
N ILE A 68 -5.29 13.08 -13.03
CA ILE A 68 -5.44 14.10 -11.99
C ILE A 68 -6.85 14.68 -12.04
N ASP A 69 -7.29 15.14 -13.21
CA ASP A 69 -8.60 15.78 -13.36
C ASP A 69 -9.74 14.81 -13.03
N TYR A 70 -9.61 13.52 -13.36
CA TYR A 70 -10.53 12.49 -12.90
C TYR A 70 -10.54 12.38 -11.37
N LEU A 71 -9.39 12.23 -10.73
CA LEU A 71 -9.28 12.05 -9.27
C LEU A 71 -9.80 13.26 -8.50
N LEU A 72 -9.62 14.47 -9.01
CA LEU A 72 -10.12 15.71 -8.41
C LEU A 72 -11.61 15.97 -8.70
N SER A 73 -12.25 15.17 -9.56
CA SER A 73 -13.66 15.33 -9.92
C SER A 73 -14.62 14.86 -8.82
N GLU A 74 -15.85 15.35 -8.87
CA GLU A 74 -16.95 14.89 -7.99
C GLU A 74 -17.28 13.40 -8.18
N LYS A 75 -16.96 12.81 -9.34
CA LYS A 75 -17.17 11.37 -9.58
C LYS A 75 -16.23 10.51 -8.71
N ALA A 76 -14.97 10.92 -8.59
CA ALA A 76 -13.97 10.23 -7.80
C ALA A 76 -14.06 10.60 -6.31
N ARG A 77 -14.43 11.84 -6.01
CA ARG A 77 -14.49 12.40 -4.66
C ARG A 77 -15.82 13.15 -4.43
N PRO A 78 -16.93 12.42 -4.31
CA PRO A 78 -18.24 13.04 -4.08
C PRO A 78 -18.24 13.86 -2.77
N MET A 79 -19.03 14.92 -2.75
CA MET A 79 -19.18 15.84 -1.61
C MET A 79 -17.85 16.45 -1.11
N ASN A 80 -16.77 16.38 -1.89
CA ASN A 80 -15.43 16.84 -1.54
C ASN A 80 -14.88 16.23 -0.23
N ALA A 81 -15.34 15.05 0.17
CA ALA A 81 -14.89 14.37 1.38
C ALA A 81 -13.90 13.25 1.06
N ALA A 82 -14.24 11.97 1.29
CA ALA A 82 -13.41 10.84 0.92
C ALA A 82 -13.53 10.48 -0.57
N PHE A 83 -12.48 9.86 -1.10
CA PHE A 83 -12.53 9.22 -2.41
C PHE A 83 -13.40 7.96 -2.38
N TRP A 84 -14.27 7.81 -3.38
CA TRP A 84 -15.18 6.67 -3.51
C TRP A 84 -14.46 5.51 -4.20
N ILE A 85 -14.13 4.44 -3.47
CA ILE A 85 -13.29 3.32 -3.94
C ILE A 85 -14.07 2.02 -4.09
N ARG A 86 -15.02 1.70 -3.22
CA ARG A 86 -15.79 0.44 -3.26
C ARG A 86 -17.25 0.71 -3.63
N LYS A 87 -17.87 -0.20 -4.36
CA LYS A 87 -19.31 -0.11 -4.70
C LYS A 87 -20.23 -0.88 -3.75
N ASN A 88 -19.67 -1.80 -2.96
CA ASN A 88 -20.45 -2.67 -2.08
C ASN A 88 -21.05 -1.89 -0.88
N PRO A 89 -22.38 -1.79 -0.74
CA PRO A 89 -23.03 -1.05 0.34
C PRO A 89 -22.94 -1.75 1.71
N GLU A 90 -22.56 -3.03 1.77
CA GLU A 90 -22.34 -3.76 3.03
C GLU A 90 -20.98 -3.43 3.67
N LYS A 91 -20.13 -2.66 2.97
CA LYS A 91 -18.81 -2.24 3.42
C LYS A 91 -18.71 -0.72 3.37
N ASP A 92 -17.63 -0.19 3.94
CA ASP A 92 -17.31 1.22 3.72
C ASP A 92 -16.94 1.45 2.24
N PHE A 93 -17.39 2.60 1.71
CA PHE A 93 -17.15 2.99 0.32
C PHE A 93 -15.71 3.46 0.05
N CYS A 94 -14.90 3.65 1.09
CA CYS A 94 -13.62 4.34 1.03
C CYS A 94 -12.41 3.39 1.10
N ASN A 95 -12.65 2.09 1.25
CA ASN A 95 -11.64 1.04 1.45
C ASN A 95 -10.74 1.32 2.68
N GLY A 96 -11.38 1.59 3.82
CA GLY A 96 -10.69 1.94 5.05
C GLY A 96 -9.91 3.24 4.94
N VAL A 97 -8.86 3.38 5.74
CA VAL A 97 -7.92 4.51 5.62
C VAL A 97 -6.89 4.29 4.50
N ILE A 98 -6.71 3.03 4.07
CA ILE A 98 -5.71 2.70 3.05
C ILE A 98 -6.11 3.13 1.64
N GLY A 99 -7.40 3.03 1.32
CA GLY A 99 -7.90 3.51 0.03
C GLY A 99 -7.57 4.97 -0.18
N GLN A 100 -7.75 5.78 0.87
CA GLN A 100 -7.44 7.21 0.86
C GLN A 100 -5.93 7.45 0.80
N ALA A 101 -5.13 6.65 1.52
CA ALA A 101 -3.67 6.73 1.49
C ALA A 101 -3.09 6.54 0.08
N TRP A 102 -3.57 5.55 -0.69
CA TRP A 102 -3.11 5.33 -2.07
C TRP A 102 -3.40 6.52 -2.99
N VAL A 103 -4.58 7.14 -2.87
CA VAL A 103 -4.93 8.31 -3.68
C VAL A 103 -4.08 9.51 -3.27
N MET A 104 -3.98 9.81 -1.97
CA MET A 104 -3.16 10.90 -1.45
C MET A 104 -1.71 10.78 -1.90
N GLU A 105 -1.13 9.58 -1.85
CA GLU A 105 0.25 9.36 -2.29
C GLU A 105 0.48 9.74 -3.75
N SER A 106 -0.44 9.33 -4.64
CA SER A 106 -0.37 9.67 -6.05
C SER A 106 -0.50 11.17 -6.31
N LEU A 107 -1.37 11.86 -5.56
CA LEU A 107 -1.59 13.30 -5.68
C LEU A 107 -0.40 14.11 -5.14
N ILE A 108 0.22 13.68 -4.04
CA ILE A 108 1.45 14.28 -3.51
C ILE A 108 2.55 14.20 -4.56
N LYS A 109 2.78 13.01 -5.14
CA LYS A 109 3.79 12.82 -6.19
C LYS A 109 3.48 13.64 -7.45
N ALA A 110 2.21 13.71 -7.84
CA ALA A 110 1.78 14.51 -8.99
C ALA A 110 1.99 16.02 -8.76
N ALA A 111 1.72 16.52 -7.56
CA ALA A 111 1.96 17.91 -7.20
C ALA A 111 3.44 18.29 -7.38
N GLU A 112 4.35 17.44 -6.89
CA GLU A 112 5.80 17.63 -7.03
C GLU A 112 6.26 17.62 -8.49
N VAL A 113 5.82 16.63 -9.27
CA VAL A 113 6.32 16.40 -10.64
C VAL A 113 5.71 17.36 -11.67
N PHE A 114 4.41 17.68 -11.54
CA PHE A 114 3.67 18.47 -12.52
C PHE A 114 3.37 19.90 -12.08
N SER A 115 3.82 20.30 -10.89
CA SER A 115 3.51 21.62 -10.31
C SER A 115 1.99 21.86 -10.14
N ARG A 116 1.25 20.79 -9.85
CA ARG A 116 -0.21 20.80 -9.62
C ARG A 116 -0.52 20.97 -8.13
N GLU A 117 -0.49 22.22 -7.67
CA GLU A 117 -0.73 22.57 -6.25
C GLU A 117 -2.12 22.15 -5.74
N ASP A 118 -3.11 22.07 -6.64
CA ASP A 118 -4.43 21.54 -6.36
C ASP A 118 -4.42 20.06 -5.96
N CYS A 119 -3.48 19.25 -6.50
CA CYS A 119 -3.26 17.88 -6.05
C CYS A 119 -2.81 17.82 -4.59
N TYR A 120 -1.83 18.64 -4.21
CA TYR A 120 -1.33 18.67 -2.82
C TYR A 120 -2.45 19.09 -1.87
N LYS A 121 -3.18 20.16 -2.21
CA LYS A 121 -4.33 20.65 -1.42
C LYS A 121 -5.42 19.60 -1.28
N ALA A 122 -5.71 18.84 -2.33
CA ALA A 122 -6.70 17.76 -2.24
C ALA A 122 -6.23 16.64 -1.30
N ALA A 123 -4.97 16.22 -1.38
CA ALA A 123 -4.40 15.22 -0.48
C ALA A 123 -4.39 15.71 0.99
N GLU A 124 -3.95 16.94 1.22
CA GLU A 124 -3.96 17.58 2.53
C GLU A 124 -5.38 17.66 3.10
N GLN A 125 -6.35 18.14 2.32
CA GLN A 125 -7.74 18.27 2.76
C GLN A 125 -8.33 16.90 3.14
N VAL A 126 -8.11 15.86 2.34
CA VAL A 126 -8.57 14.49 2.67
C VAL A 126 -7.93 14.01 3.96
N PHE A 127 -6.63 14.23 4.15
CA PHE A 127 -5.95 13.87 5.39
C PHE A 127 -6.56 14.59 6.60
N LEU A 128 -6.75 15.92 6.52
CA LEU A 128 -7.28 16.73 7.61
C LEU A 128 -8.73 16.41 7.95
N LEU A 129 -9.51 15.89 7.00
CA LEU A 129 -10.86 15.38 7.25
C LEU A 129 -10.87 14.07 8.04
N HIS A 130 -9.79 13.28 8.04
CA HIS A 130 -9.70 12.07 8.85
C HIS A 130 -9.54 12.41 10.33
N HIS A 131 -10.45 11.90 11.16
CA HIS A 131 -10.31 12.03 12.61
C HIS A 131 -9.22 11.10 13.13
N PHE A 132 -8.18 11.69 13.72
CA PHE A 132 -7.15 10.97 14.47
C PHE A 132 -7.54 10.88 15.95
N ASP A 133 -7.61 9.65 16.47
CA ASP A 133 -7.90 9.40 17.87
C ASP A 133 -6.61 9.47 18.68
N GLU A 134 -6.40 10.56 19.42
CA GLU A 134 -5.17 10.81 20.21
C GLU A 134 -4.95 9.80 21.34
N GLN A 135 -5.99 9.10 21.79
CA GLN A 135 -5.86 8.08 22.84
C GLN A 135 -5.40 6.73 22.27
N LEU A 136 -5.93 6.41 21.09
CA LEU A 136 -5.62 5.17 20.38
C LEU A 136 -4.43 5.31 19.42
N PHE A 137 -4.05 6.54 19.07
CA PHE A 137 -3.04 6.91 18.09
C PHE A 137 -3.32 6.38 16.68
N ILE A 138 -4.57 6.40 16.23
CA ILE A 138 -5.00 5.83 14.93
C ILE A 138 -6.08 6.66 14.26
N TRP A 139 -6.24 6.49 12.95
CA TRP A 139 -7.25 7.19 12.17
C TRP A 139 -8.59 6.43 12.11
N LYS A 140 -9.69 7.18 12.17
CA LYS A 140 -11.04 6.72 11.82
C LYS A 140 -11.22 6.69 10.31
N ARG A 141 -12.10 5.80 9.85
CA ARG A 141 -12.49 5.76 8.43
C ARG A 141 -13.35 6.98 8.11
N LEU A 142 -12.96 7.74 7.10
CA LEU A 142 -13.73 8.86 6.55
C LEU A 142 -14.71 8.33 5.49
N ASN A 143 -15.98 8.69 5.58
CA ASN A 143 -16.99 8.35 4.59
C ASN A 143 -17.05 9.37 3.44
N VAL A 144 -17.66 8.96 2.33
CA VAL A 144 -17.87 9.81 1.14
C VAL A 144 -18.74 11.04 1.41
N ASP A 145 -19.53 11.04 2.48
CA ASP A 145 -20.35 12.18 2.93
C ASP A 145 -19.65 13.07 3.97
N GLY A 146 -18.40 12.76 4.32
CA GLY A 146 -17.61 13.48 5.32
C GLY A 146 -17.84 13.01 6.77
N SER A 147 -18.77 12.09 7.02
CA SER A 147 -18.95 11.50 8.34
C SER A 147 -17.81 10.51 8.69
N TRP A 148 -17.67 10.17 9.97
CA TRP A 148 -16.68 9.20 10.43
C TRP A 148 -17.30 7.89 10.86
N ASN A 149 -16.64 6.80 10.47
CA ASN A 149 -16.90 5.46 10.96
C ASN A 149 -15.97 5.10 12.14
N SER A 150 -16.09 3.86 12.65
CA SER A 150 -15.15 3.32 13.64
C SER A 150 -13.69 3.40 13.15
N PRO A 151 -12.70 3.42 14.07
CA PRO A 151 -11.30 3.25 13.71
C PRO A 151 -11.09 2.06 12.76
N ASP A 152 -10.20 2.22 11.78
CA ASP A 152 -9.84 1.10 10.90
C ASP A 152 -9.03 0.08 11.72
N PRO A 153 -9.52 -1.15 11.91
CA PRO A 153 -8.86 -2.13 12.78
C PRO A 153 -7.67 -2.82 12.11
N THR A 154 -7.35 -2.50 10.86
CA THR A 154 -6.35 -3.22 10.07
C THR A 154 -4.99 -2.53 10.15
N PHE A 155 -3.99 -3.21 10.72
CA PHE A 155 -2.68 -2.60 11.00
C PHE A 155 -2.00 -2.04 9.75
N ASN A 156 -1.98 -2.80 8.65
CA ASN A 156 -1.36 -2.35 7.42
C ASN A 156 -2.05 -1.10 6.86
N HIS A 157 -3.37 -0.95 7.02
CA HIS A 157 -4.08 0.25 6.56
C HIS A 157 -3.59 1.49 7.30
N GLN A 158 -3.50 1.41 8.63
CA GLN A 158 -3.02 2.51 9.46
C GLN A 158 -1.53 2.78 9.22
N LEU A 159 -0.72 1.74 8.99
CA LEU A 159 0.70 1.87 8.66
C LEU A 159 0.89 2.66 7.36
N TRP A 160 0.11 2.34 6.32
CA TRP A 160 0.13 3.07 5.06
C TRP A 160 -0.37 4.51 5.23
N MET A 161 -1.51 4.71 5.89
CA MET A 161 -2.04 6.06 6.17
C MET A 161 -0.99 6.95 6.85
N GLY A 162 -0.33 6.43 7.90
CA GLY A 162 0.71 7.15 8.57
C GLY A 162 1.94 7.40 7.69
N ALA A 163 2.38 6.42 6.91
CA ALA A 163 3.52 6.57 6.01
C ALA A 163 3.29 7.67 4.95
N ILE A 164 2.07 7.74 4.40
CA ILE A 164 1.70 8.78 3.42
C ILE A 164 1.50 10.13 4.09
N ALA A 165 0.90 10.18 5.28
CA ALA A 165 0.77 11.41 6.06
C ALA A 165 2.13 12.05 6.40
N ALA A 166 3.19 11.26 6.55
CA ALA A 166 4.55 11.78 6.74
C ALA A 166 5.09 12.52 5.51
N GLN A 167 4.56 12.24 4.31
CA GLN A 167 4.96 12.87 3.05
C GLN A 167 4.30 14.23 2.81
N LEU A 168 3.25 14.58 3.59
CA LEU A 168 2.63 15.92 3.58
C LEU A 168 3.57 16.93 4.28
N SER A 169 4.64 17.30 3.58
CA SER A 169 5.77 18.07 4.10
C SER A 169 5.39 19.49 4.56
N HIS A 170 4.35 20.08 3.97
CA HIS A 170 3.83 21.42 4.30
C HIS A 170 2.76 21.39 5.39
N THR A 171 2.35 20.21 5.85
CA THR A 171 1.25 20.03 6.82
C THR A 171 1.81 19.51 8.14
N ALA A 172 2.22 20.42 9.03
CA ALA A 172 2.87 20.06 10.29
C ALA A 172 2.07 19.04 11.12
N GLU A 173 0.75 19.25 11.22
CA GLU A 173 -0.18 18.34 11.91
C GLU A 173 -0.12 16.91 11.37
N ALA A 174 -0.01 16.74 10.04
CA ALA A 174 0.07 15.42 9.42
C ALA A 174 1.34 14.68 9.82
N ARG A 175 2.47 15.39 9.81
CA ARG A 175 3.77 14.85 10.21
C ARG A 175 3.80 14.49 11.70
N GLU A 176 3.21 15.32 12.55
CA GLU A 176 3.12 15.07 14.00
C GLU A 176 2.26 13.84 14.29
N LYS A 177 1.07 13.74 13.70
CA LYS A 177 0.18 12.57 13.85
C LYS A 177 0.82 11.30 13.30
N SER A 178 1.50 11.40 12.15
CA SER A 178 2.25 10.28 11.59
C SER A 178 3.36 9.78 12.52
N LYS A 179 4.17 10.69 13.06
CA LYS A 179 5.23 10.37 14.02
C LYS A 179 4.65 9.77 15.30
N SER A 180 3.54 10.30 15.80
CA SER A 180 2.83 9.75 16.96
C SER A 180 2.32 8.34 16.72
N PHE A 181 1.62 8.08 15.60
CA PHE A 181 1.22 6.73 15.21
C PHE A 181 2.43 5.79 15.13
N PHE A 182 3.51 6.22 14.47
CA PHE A 182 4.68 5.38 14.27
C PHE A 182 5.32 4.97 15.61
N ASN A 183 5.52 5.94 16.50
CA ASN A 183 6.08 5.72 17.83
C ASN A 183 5.19 4.83 18.71
N GLN A 184 3.87 5.01 18.61
CA GLN A 184 2.95 4.36 19.53
C GLN A 184 2.42 3.01 19.05
N ILE A 185 2.29 2.83 17.75
CA ILE A 185 1.68 1.66 17.11
C ILE A 185 2.65 0.99 16.14
N GLY A 186 3.17 1.74 15.15
CA GLY A 186 4.00 1.19 14.06
C GLY A 186 5.21 0.38 14.56
N THR A 187 5.98 0.93 15.50
CA THR A 187 7.16 0.27 16.09
C THR A 187 6.81 -0.85 17.08
N LYS A 188 5.56 -0.90 17.56
CA LYS A 188 5.05 -1.87 18.55
C LYS A 188 4.32 -3.05 17.93
N VAL A 189 4.39 -3.19 16.61
CA VAL A 189 3.91 -4.35 15.85
C VAL A 189 4.33 -5.69 16.50
N ARG A 190 3.42 -6.68 16.43
CA ARG A 190 3.67 -8.04 16.94
C ARG A 190 4.28 -8.90 15.85
N LEU A 191 5.28 -9.70 16.24
CA LEU A 191 5.95 -10.62 15.34
C LEU A 191 5.68 -12.07 15.74
N TYR A 192 5.66 -12.96 14.77
CA TYR A 192 5.89 -14.38 15.01
C TYR A 192 7.32 -14.64 15.49
N GLY A 193 7.56 -15.85 16.01
CA GLY A 193 8.85 -16.27 16.55
C GLY A 193 10.02 -16.19 15.55
N ASP A 194 9.73 -16.18 14.26
CA ASP A 194 10.70 -16.08 13.15
C ASP A 194 10.89 -14.65 12.61
N GLY A 195 9.96 -13.73 12.88
CA GLY A 195 10.07 -12.33 12.46
C GLY A 195 8.94 -11.82 11.57
N ILE A 196 8.05 -12.70 11.09
CA ILE A 196 6.91 -12.28 10.27
C ILE A 196 5.98 -11.37 11.10
N ILE A 197 5.54 -10.27 10.51
CA ILE A 197 4.56 -9.36 11.11
C ILE A 197 3.21 -10.07 11.22
N GLN A 198 2.62 -10.10 12.42
CA GLN A 198 1.29 -10.68 12.59
C GLN A 198 0.24 -9.79 11.93
N HIS A 199 -0.61 -10.37 11.07
CA HIS A 199 -1.70 -9.65 10.41
C HIS A 199 -2.69 -9.03 11.42
N VAL A 200 -2.91 -9.71 12.55
CA VAL A 200 -3.74 -9.24 13.68
C VAL A 200 -2.94 -8.41 14.69
N SER A 201 -1.88 -7.73 14.24
CA SER A 201 -1.13 -6.83 15.12
C SER A 201 -2.07 -5.78 15.69
N PRO A 202 -2.04 -5.54 17.01
CA PRO A 202 -2.98 -4.66 17.66
C PRO A 202 -2.81 -3.24 17.13
N VAL A 203 -3.92 -2.69 16.66
CA VAL A 203 -4.03 -1.31 16.19
C VAL A 203 -4.44 -0.38 17.34
N THR A 204 -4.84 -0.93 18.48
CA THR A 204 -5.23 -0.18 19.66
C THR A 204 -4.38 -0.57 20.87
N ARG A 205 -4.13 0.40 21.75
CA ARG A 205 -3.79 0.11 23.14
C ARG A 205 -5.08 -0.36 23.81
N LEU A 206 -5.13 -1.63 24.24
CA LEU A 206 -6.16 -2.07 25.18
C LEU A 206 -6.03 -1.19 26.43
N SER A 207 -6.94 -0.23 26.63
CA SER A 207 -7.09 0.39 27.93
C SER A 207 -7.64 -0.69 28.85
N ILE A 208 -6.81 -1.13 29.80
CA ILE A 208 -7.14 -2.16 30.76
C ILE A 208 -8.09 -1.54 31.79
N SER A 209 -9.36 -1.44 31.42
CA SER A 209 -10.46 -1.31 32.38
C SER A 209 -11.61 -2.16 31.85
N ILE A 210 -11.45 -3.48 31.97
CA ILE A 210 -12.47 -4.45 31.55
C ILE A 210 -13.07 -5.06 32.81
N LYS A 211 -14.18 -4.46 33.29
CA LYS A 211 -15.10 -5.06 34.27
C LYS A 211 -16.31 -5.72 33.59
N ASN A 212 -16.18 -6.18 32.34
CA ASN A 212 -17.30 -6.80 31.61
C ASN A 212 -17.05 -8.29 31.32
N PRO A 213 -17.76 -9.22 31.96
CA PRO A 213 -17.57 -10.66 31.80
C PRO A 213 -17.85 -11.16 30.38
N LYS A 214 -18.71 -10.48 29.59
CA LYS A 214 -18.92 -10.84 28.17
C LYS A 214 -17.64 -10.68 27.34
N LYS A 215 -16.87 -9.61 27.58
CA LYS A 215 -15.58 -9.37 26.90
C LYS A 215 -14.50 -10.38 27.29
N VAL A 216 -14.60 -10.98 28.48
CA VAL A 216 -13.70 -12.07 28.91
C VAL A 216 -14.03 -13.35 28.15
N VAL A 217 -15.31 -13.70 28.02
CA VAL A 217 -15.76 -14.86 27.23
C VAL A 217 -15.43 -14.69 25.75
N GLU A 218 -15.67 -13.51 25.18
CA GLU A 218 -15.25 -13.16 23.81
C GLU A 218 -13.73 -13.22 23.65
N GLY A 219 -12.95 -12.83 24.67
CA GLY A 219 -11.50 -12.96 24.68
C GLY A 219 -11.02 -14.42 24.65
N ILE A 220 -11.69 -15.30 25.39
CA ILE A 220 -11.41 -16.75 25.41
C ILE A 220 -11.80 -17.40 24.07
N LEU A 221 -12.99 -17.09 23.56
CA LEU A 221 -13.45 -17.57 22.25
C LEU A 221 -12.55 -17.04 21.11
N GLY A 222 -12.10 -15.80 21.21
CA GLY A 222 -11.14 -15.19 20.30
C GLY A 222 -9.76 -15.87 20.35
N GLN A 223 -9.28 -16.26 21.54
CA GLN A 223 -8.08 -17.07 21.67
C GLN A 223 -8.27 -18.47 21.05
N ALA A 224 -9.39 -19.13 21.31
CA ALA A 224 -9.71 -20.43 20.72
C ALA A 224 -9.76 -20.35 19.18
N TYR A 225 -10.44 -19.33 18.64
CA TYR A 225 -10.48 -19.08 17.20
C TYR A 225 -9.10 -18.78 16.62
N TYR A 226 -8.27 -18.00 17.33
CA TYR A 226 -6.88 -17.75 16.92
C TYR A 226 -6.06 -19.04 16.86
N HIS A 227 -6.20 -19.94 17.84
CA HIS A 227 -5.52 -21.23 17.84
C HIS A 227 -6.00 -22.13 16.68
N LEU A 228 -7.31 -22.17 16.41
CA LEU A 228 -7.89 -22.94 15.31
C LEU A 228 -7.53 -22.37 13.93
N SER A 229 -7.36 -21.05 13.82
CA SER A 229 -7.05 -20.35 12.55
C SER A 229 -5.57 -19.99 12.37
N LYS A 230 -4.70 -20.40 13.29
CA LYS A 230 -3.28 -19.99 13.37
C LYS A 230 -2.52 -20.16 12.05
N ARG A 231 -2.73 -21.27 11.33
CA ARG A 231 -2.09 -21.54 10.04
C ARG A 231 -2.59 -20.57 8.95
N LYS A 232 -3.90 -20.34 8.88
CA LYS A 232 -4.53 -19.41 7.91
C LYS A 232 -4.08 -17.97 8.17
N LEU A 233 -4.08 -17.54 9.44
CA LEU A 233 -3.60 -16.23 9.85
C LEU A 233 -2.11 -16.05 9.55
N ARG A 234 -1.29 -17.08 9.77
CA ARG A 234 0.13 -17.03 9.40
C ARG A 234 0.32 -16.89 7.90
N LEU A 235 -0.38 -17.67 7.09
CA LEU A 235 -0.28 -17.59 5.63
C LEU A 235 -0.70 -16.22 5.10
N LYS A 236 -1.76 -15.63 5.68
CA LYS A 236 -2.13 -14.24 5.40
C LYS A 236 -1.02 -13.28 5.83
N SER A 237 -0.49 -13.45 7.05
CA SER A 237 0.60 -12.62 7.58
C SER A 237 1.86 -12.68 6.72
N SER A 238 2.25 -13.85 6.22
CA SER A 238 3.42 -14.01 5.36
C SER A 238 3.22 -13.33 4.00
N GLY A 239 2.02 -13.40 3.41
CA GLY A 239 1.70 -12.73 2.15
C GLY A 239 1.66 -11.20 2.26
N TYR A 240 1.24 -10.66 3.41
CA TYR A 240 1.23 -9.21 3.69
C TYR A 240 2.55 -8.68 4.30
N HIS A 241 3.57 -9.53 4.48
CA HIS A 241 4.80 -9.12 5.16
C HIS A 241 5.57 -8.08 4.34
N ALA A 242 5.75 -8.32 3.04
CA ALA A 242 6.41 -7.39 2.13
C ALA A 242 5.62 -6.07 2.00
N PHE A 243 4.29 -6.15 1.86
CA PHE A 243 3.40 -4.98 1.87
C PHE A 243 3.58 -4.07 3.10
N ASN A 244 3.81 -4.64 4.29
CA ASN A 244 4.11 -3.86 5.48
C ASN A 244 5.53 -3.30 5.46
N LEU A 245 6.52 -4.11 5.07
CA LEU A 245 7.91 -3.66 4.95
C LEU A 245 8.06 -2.51 3.96
N TYR A 246 7.28 -2.51 2.89
CA TYR A 246 7.22 -1.43 1.92
C TYR A 246 6.79 -0.10 2.56
N ALA A 247 5.72 -0.11 3.37
CA ALA A 247 5.32 1.09 4.12
C ALA A 247 6.38 1.50 5.16
N PHE A 248 7.12 0.55 5.75
CA PHE A 248 8.28 0.87 6.58
C PHE A 248 9.42 1.53 5.79
N SER A 249 9.65 1.16 4.52
CA SER A 249 10.60 1.87 3.64
C SER A 249 10.19 3.33 3.41
N LEU A 250 8.90 3.59 3.19
CA LEU A 250 8.38 4.96 3.06
C LEU A 250 8.62 5.76 4.35
N TYR A 251 8.37 5.16 5.50
CA TYR A 251 8.69 5.78 6.80
C TYR A 251 10.18 6.04 6.98
N TYR A 252 11.05 5.13 6.55
CA TYR A 252 12.50 5.31 6.65
C TYR A 252 12.96 6.56 5.89
N HIS A 253 12.39 6.85 4.73
CA HIS A 253 12.70 8.08 4.01
C HIS A 253 12.30 9.37 4.75
N GLN A 254 11.28 9.31 5.61
CA GLN A 254 10.80 10.49 6.35
C GLN A 254 11.43 10.63 7.74
N PHE A 255 11.81 9.51 8.36
CA PHE A 255 12.34 9.45 9.73
C PHE A 255 13.56 8.52 9.82
N SER A 256 14.57 8.74 8.97
CA SER A 256 15.74 7.84 8.82
C SER A 256 16.59 7.71 10.08
N ASP A 257 16.55 8.70 10.97
CA ASP A 257 17.25 8.76 12.26
C ASP A 257 16.52 8.02 13.39
N HIS A 258 15.32 7.50 13.14
CA HIS A 258 14.51 6.88 14.17
C HIS A 258 15.13 5.54 14.67
N PRO A 259 15.31 5.33 15.99
CA PRO A 259 16.05 4.18 16.56
C PRO A 259 15.41 2.81 16.28
N PHE A 260 14.16 2.79 15.81
CA PHE A 260 13.48 1.55 15.41
C PHE A 260 14.23 0.79 14.31
N TRP A 261 14.87 1.49 13.37
CA TRP A 261 15.59 0.87 12.24
C TRP A 261 16.79 0.04 12.70
N GLU A 262 17.40 0.41 13.82
CA GLU A 262 18.49 -0.35 14.43
C GLU A 262 17.99 -1.42 15.42
N SER A 263 16.70 -1.46 15.72
CA SER A 263 16.17 -2.38 16.72
C SER A 263 16.33 -3.85 16.29
N ARG A 264 16.52 -4.74 17.27
CA ARG A 264 16.49 -6.19 17.04
C ARG A 264 15.19 -6.64 16.38
N LYS A 265 14.08 -5.95 16.68
CA LYS A 265 12.76 -6.24 16.11
C LYS A 265 12.77 -6.02 14.59
N PHE A 266 13.18 -4.83 14.14
CA PHE A 266 13.21 -4.51 12.72
C PHE A 266 14.18 -5.40 11.94
N ARG A 267 15.39 -5.63 12.47
CA ARG A 267 16.35 -6.58 11.87
C ARG A 267 15.76 -7.98 11.69
N LYS A 268 14.92 -8.43 12.63
CA LYS A 268 14.23 -9.72 12.53
C LYS A 268 13.17 -9.73 11.42
N MET A 269 12.45 -8.62 11.23
CA MET A 269 11.46 -8.46 10.16
C MET A 269 12.12 -8.52 8.78
N LEU A 270 13.33 -7.98 8.62
CA LEU A 270 14.08 -8.10 7.36
C LEU A 270 14.62 -9.51 7.18
N LYS A 271 15.33 -10.04 8.19
CA LYS A 271 16.02 -11.35 8.11
C LYS A 271 15.08 -12.52 7.78
N VAL A 272 13.82 -12.48 8.22
CA VAL A 272 12.88 -13.58 7.94
C VAL A 272 12.61 -13.79 6.44
N THR A 273 12.75 -12.73 5.64
CA THR A 273 12.50 -12.74 4.18
C THR A 273 13.49 -13.63 3.42
N GLU A 274 14.66 -13.89 4.01
CA GLU A 274 15.72 -14.74 3.45
C GLU A 274 15.55 -16.21 3.84
N SER A 275 14.61 -16.52 4.74
CA SER A 275 14.45 -17.89 5.22
C SER A 275 13.75 -18.77 4.18
N ASN A 276 14.26 -20.00 4.00
CA ASN A 276 13.62 -21.01 3.15
C ASN A 276 12.15 -21.24 3.50
N ARG A 277 11.80 -21.13 4.79
CA ARG A 277 10.41 -21.25 5.23
C ARG A 277 9.55 -20.11 4.69
N PHE A 278 10.01 -18.87 4.82
CA PHE A 278 9.27 -17.71 4.30
C PHE A 278 9.06 -17.82 2.80
N LEU A 279 10.12 -18.13 2.04
CA LEU A 279 10.05 -18.28 0.58
C LEU A 279 9.05 -19.36 0.15
N LYS A 280 9.07 -20.53 0.81
CA LYS A 280 8.11 -21.61 0.55
C LYS A 280 6.66 -21.22 0.89
N GLU A 281 6.46 -20.42 1.95
CA GLU A 281 5.12 -19.91 2.33
C GLU A 281 4.53 -18.91 1.33
N GLN A 282 5.30 -18.44 0.34
CA GLN A 282 4.80 -17.57 -0.73
C GLN A 282 4.30 -18.34 -1.95
N ILE A 283 4.76 -19.57 -2.15
CA ILE A 283 4.39 -20.39 -3.30
C ILE A 283 2.93 -20.85 -3.13
N GLY A 284 2.07 -20.52 -4.10
CA GLY A 284 0.64 -20.82 -4.05
C GLY A 284 -0.15 -20.02 -2.99
N ASN A 285 0.46 -19.01 -2.37
CA ASN A 285 -0.23 -18.15 -1.42
C ASN A 285 -1.00 -17.06 -2.17
N LYS A 286 -2.34 -17.12 -2.14
CA LYS A 286 -3.19 -16.11 -2.81
C LYS A 286 -3.02 -14.67 -2.31
N TYR A 287 -2.32 -14.46 -1.19
CA TYR A 287 -2.00 -13.13 -0.65
C TYR A 287 -0.56 -12.68 -0.95
N SER A 288 0.25 -13.48 -1.66
CA SER A 288 1.61 -13.13 -2.08
C SER A 288 1.58 -12.64 -3.54
N TYR A 289 2.55 -13.03 -4.37
CA TYR A 289 2.82 -12.55 -5.73
C TYR A 289 1.58 -12.20 -6.58
N PRO A 290 0.51 -13.03 -6.66
CA PRO A 290 -0.65 -12.74 -7.52
C PRO A 290 -1.56 -11.62 -7.00
N TYR A 291 -1.35 -11.14 -5.77
CA TYR A 291 -2.17 -10.10 -5.15
C TYR A 291 -1.35 -8.97 -4.54
N ASN A 292 -0.42 -9.31 -3.64
CA ASN A 292 0.63 -8.41 -3.21
C ASN A 292 1.84 -8.69 -4.09
N PRO A 293 2.29 -7.76 -4.95
CA PRO A 293 3.39 -8.01 -5.86
C PRO A 293 4.70 -8.01 -5.07
N MET A 294 4.87 -9.06 -4.25
CA MET A 294 5.87 -9.19 -3.22
C MET A 294 7.28 -9.06 -3.79
N GLY A 295 7.51 -9.50 -5.03
CA GLY A 295 8.81 -9.31 -5.67
C GLY A 295 9.10 -7.83 -5.93
N LEU A 296 8.11 -7.05 -6.34
CA LEU A 296 8.25 -5.60 -6.50
C LEU A 296 8.42 -4.91 -5.13
N GLU A 297 7.58 -5.28 -4.16
CA GLU A 297 7.63 -4.73 -2.80
C GLU A 297 9.00 -5.00 -2.15
N MET A 298 9.49 -6.25 -2.23
CA MET A 298 10.77 -6.66 -1.66
C MET A 298 11.97 -6.10 -2.41
N ALA A 299 11.87 -5.88 -3.72
CA ALA A 299 12.90 -5.19 -4.48
C ALA A 299 13.12 -3.77 -3.91
N TYR A 300 12.03 -3.02 -3.68
CA TYR A 300 12.11 -1.68 -3.10
C TYR A 300 12.60 -1.69 -1.65
N VAL A 301 12.11 -2.62 -0.83
CA VAL A 301 12.60 -2.82 0.55
C VAL A 301 14.10 -3.10 0.57
N THR A 302 14.58 -3.94 -0.34
CA THR A 302 16.01 -4.26 -0.45
C THR A 302 16.82 -3.05 -0.91
N GLU A 303 16.33 -2.28 -1.89
CA GLU A 303 16.99 -1.02 -2.31
C GLU A 303 17.06 0.00 -1.16
N THR A 304 16.04 0.06 -0.30
CA THR A 304 16.00 1.00 0.83
C THR A 304 16.98 0.62 1.94
N PHE A 305 16.99 -0.64 2.38
CA PHE A 305 17.72 -1.05 3.58
C PHE A 305 19.03 -1.78 3.30
N GLU A 306 19.23 -2.26 2.07
CA GLU A 306 20.42 -2.98 1.63
C GLU A 306 20.84 -2.52 0.22
N PRO A 307 21.05 -1.21 -0.03
CA PRO A 307 21.22 -0.64 -1.37
C PRO A 307 22.38 -1.24 -2.19
N ASN A 308 23.38 -1.80 -1.50
CA ASN A 308 24.54 -2.44 -2.13
C ASN A 308 24.28 -3.89 -2.59
N LYS A 309 23.05 -4.41 -2.45
CA LYS A 309 22.70 -5.80 -2.79
C LYS A 309 21.91 -5.87 -4.10
N LYS A 310 22.52 -5.40 -5.20
CA LYS A 310 21.88 -5.36 -6.52
C LYS A 310 21.32 -6.74 -6.93
N GLU A 311 22.08 -7.81 -6.72
CA GLU A 311 21.67 -9.17 -7.10
C GLU A 311 20.43 -9.63 -6.32
N LYS A 312 20.27 -9.16 -5.07
CA LYS A 312 19.08 -9.47 -4.25
C LYS A 312 17.85 -8.69 -4.74
N ILE A 313 18.04 -7.47 -5.24
CA ILE A 313 16.96 -6.68 -5.85
C ILE A 313 16.49 -7.37 -7.14
N GLU A 314 17.43 -7.73 -8.01
CA GLU A 314 17.15 -8.46 -9.25
C GLU A 314 16.51 -9.82 -8.98
N TYR A 315 16.96 -10.54 -7.94
CA TYR A 315 16.31 -11.78 -7.50
C TYR A 315 14.81 -11.59 -7.24
N TRP A 316 14.41 -10.55 -6.52
CA TRP A 316 13.01 -10.32 -6.20
C TRP A 316 12.18 -9.92 -7.43
N LEU A 317 12.74 -9.09 -8.31
CA LEU A 317 12.09 -8.75 -9.58
C LEU A 317 11.88 -9.98 -10.47
N ASN A 318 12.90 -10.84 -10.58
CA ASN A 318 12.81 -12.10 -11.31
C ASN A 318 11.80 -13.05 -10.68
N LYS A 319 11.70 -13.10 -9.36
CA LYS A 319 10.65 -13.89 -8.68
C LYS A 319 9.25 -13.37 -8.97
N GLN A 320 9.04 -12.05 -9.07
CA GLN A 320 7.75 -11.52 -9.52
C GLN A 320 7.40 -12.05 -10.91
N TRP A 321 8.33 -11.93 -11.86
CA TRP A 321 8.14 -12.43 -13.23
C TRP A 321 7.91 -13.95 -13.28
N GLU A 322 8.68 -14.73 -12.53
CA GLU A 322 8.55 -16.18 -12.43
C GLU A 322 7.17 -16.63 -11.94
N PHE A 323 6.51 -15.86 -11.06
CA PHE A 323 5.21 -16.26 -10.53
C PHE A 323 4.03 -15.64 -11.28
N THR A 324 4.11 -14.37 -11.68
CA THR A 324 2.96 -13.66 -12.27
C THR A 324 3.20 -13.09 -13.65
N GLY A 325 4.41 -13.22 -14.18
CA GLY A 325 4.77 -12.72 -15.49
C GLY A 325 4.16 -13.52 -16.63
N GLU A 326 3.57 -12.82 -17.60
CA GLU A 326 3.03 -13.40 -18.82
C GLU A 326 3.60 -12.65 -20.03
N LYS A 327 4.30 -13.40 -20.89
CA LYS A 327 4.98 -12.86 -22.06
C LYS A 327 4.01 -12.12 -22.97
N GLY A 328 4.35 -10.88 -23.30
CA GLY A 328 3.52 -10.04 -24.17
C GLY A 328 2.35 -9.35 -23.47
N LYS A 329 2.00 -9.72 -22.23
CA LYS A 329 0.95 -9.06 -21.45
C LYS A 329 1.53 -8.17 -20.36
N SER A 330 1.88 -8.75 -19.22
CA SER A 330 2.36 -8.00 -18.07
C SER A 330 3.18 -8.85 -17.11
N ILE A 331 3.96 -8.21 -16.24
CA ILE A 331 4.64 -8.91 -15.14
C ILE A 331 3.69 -9.35 -14.00
N MET A 332 2.41 -8.97 -14.03
CA MET A 332 1.45 -9.19 -12.92
C MET A 332 0.09 -9.78 -13.32
N THR A 333 -0.02 -10.48 -14.46
CA THR A 333 -1.33 -11.04 -14.90
C THR A 333 -1.52 -12.50 -14.53
N ARG A 334 -0.48 -13.35 -14.61
CA ARG A 334 -0.65 -14.79 -14.36
C ARG A 334 -1.13 -15.06 -12.94
N ASP A 335 -2.18 -15.88 -12.83
CA ASP A 335 -2.86 -16.27 -11.60
C ASP A 335 -3.46 -15.13 -10.76
N SER A 336 -3.54 -13.91 -11.32
CA SER A 336 -4.20 -12.79 -10.67
C SER A 336 -5.72 -12.98 -10.71
N ALA A 337 -6.36 -12.79 -9.55
CA ALA A 337 -7.83 -12.72 -9.48
C ALA A 337 -8.38 -11.38 -10.01
N ASP A 338 -7.50 -10.41 -10.24
CA ASP A 338 -7.84 -9.03 -10.61
C ASP A 338 -6.70 -8.42 -11.41
N GLU A 339 -6.66 -8.71 -12.70
CA GLU A 339 -5.57 -8.31 -13.60
C GLU A 339 -5.40 -6.79 -13.66
N ASN A 340 -6.50 -6.03 -13.67
CA ASN A 340 -6.45 -4.57 -13.74
C ASN A 340 -5.76 -3.98 -12.50
N THR A 341 -6.18 -4.38 -11.31
CA THR A 341 -5.53 -3.91 -10.07
C THR A 341 -4.11 -4.43 -9.96
N ALA A 342 -3.87 -5.70 -10.29
CA ALA A 342 -2.53 -6.27 -10.24
C ALA A 342 -1.57 -5.50 -11.14
N ARG A 343 -1.92 -5.21 -12.40
CA ARG A 343 -1.12 -4.37 -13.31
C ARG A 343 -0.90 -2.97 -12.77
N ALA A 344 -1.93 -2.33 -12.22
CA ALA A 344 -1.80 -0.97 -11.67
C ALA A 344 -0.80 -0.92 -10.51
N ARG A 345 -0.62 -2.02 -9.75
CA ARG A 345 0.36 -2.09 -8.65
C ARG A 345 1.83 -2.01 -9.08
N ILE A 346 2.13 -1.87 -10.38
CA ILE A 346 3.48 -1.64 -10.89
C ILE A 346 4.09 -0.35 -10.31
N TYR A 347 3.25 0.58 -9.86
CA TYR A 347 3.67 1.81 -9.20
C TYR A 347 4.58 1.56 -8.00
N GLU A 348 4.49 0.40 -7.34
CA GLU A 348 5.38 0.04 -6.22
C GLU A 348 6.83 -0.08 -6.69
N ALA A 349 7.05 -0.63 -7.88
CA ALA A 349 8.37 -0.73 -8.47
C ALA A 349 8.83 0.57 -9.15
N SER A 350 7.94 1.51 -9.41
CA SER A 350 8.29 2.82 -10.00
C SER A 350 9.13 3.70 -9.08
N ARG A 351 9.37 3.29 -7.83
CA ARG A 351 10.31 3.94 -6.90
C ARG A 351 11.75 3.47 -7.04
N LEU A 352 11.98 2.30 -7.65
CA LEU A 352 13.30 1.73 -7.84
C LEU A 352 14.19 2.66 -8.65
N LYS A 353 15.33 3.08 -8.10
CA LYS A 353 16.26 4.03 -8.73
C LYS A 353 17.32 3.36 -9.60
N GLY A 354 17.67 2.11 -9.27
CA GLY A 354 18.69 1.37 -10.02
C GLY A 354 18.23 0.81 -11.37
N ASP A 355 19.18 0.61 -12.27
CA ASP A 355 19.00 -0.15 -13.50
C ASP A 355 19.18 -1.65 -13.22
N TYR A 356 18.06 -2.35 -13.08
CA TYR A 356 17.98 -3.77 -12.77
C TYR A 356 17.66 -4.61 -14.00
N GLN A 357 18.22 -5.82 -14.05
CA GLN A 357 17.93 -6.80 -15.09
C GLN A 357 16.79 -7.74 -14.68
N LEU A 358 16.00 -8.15 -15.66
CA LEU A 358 15.12 -9.31 -15.57
C LEU A 358 15.60 -10.36 -16.56
N GLU A 359 15.66 -11.60 -16.09
CA GLU A 359 15.82 -12.80 -16.87
C GLU A 359 14.45 -13.15 -17.46
N GLU A 360 14.15 -12.59 -18.64
CA GLU A 360 12.99 -13.03 -19.43
C GLU A 360 13.28 -14.45 -19.96
N ASN A 361 12.85 -15.47 -19.19
CA ASN A 361 12.85 -16.86 -19.66
C ASN A 361 11.84 -17.10 -20.78
#